data_AF-A0A935MRJ5-F1
#
_entry.id   AF-A0A935MRJ5-F1
#
_cell.length_a   1.000
_cell.length_b   1.000
_cell.length_c   1.000
_cell.angle_alpha   90.00
_cell.angle_beta   90.00
_cell.angle_gamma   90.00
#
_symmetry.space_group_name_H-M   'P 1'
#
loop_
_entity.id
_entity.type
_entity.pdbx_description
1 polymer ?
#
loop_
_entity_poly.entity_id
_entity_poly.type
_entity_poly.pdbx_seq_one_letter_code
_entity_poly.pdbx_strand_id
1 'polypeptide(L)'
;MLAESNAIQRQYIRETWSRLPKEEKLRGFRYSIIGSSPLAEDDSSFSQEDASEKRTVKVPISLRGETIGNLSVQIPKHEHLTADQTDLIKAVAERVALSAENARLFEETTRRAEQERIIADISSKIGTSVRMENILRTTAAELSQLLDNADIFIELQSAKIKSRIISKQTIRGQHDARE
;
A
#
# COMPACT_ATOMS: atom_id res chain seq x y z
N MET A 1 -32.87 15.09 7.33
CA MET A 1 -32.62 13.70 6.91
C MET A 1 -31.88 13.62 5.55
N LEU A 2 -32.53 13.76 4.37
CA LEU A 2 -31.84 13.59 3.07
C LEU A 2 -30.84 14.73 2.72
N ALA A 3 -31.19 15.98 3.01
CA ALA A 3 -30.30 17.13 2.74
C ALA A 3 -29.04 17.11 3.62
N GLU A 4 -29.15 16.67 4.86
CA GLU A 4 -28.03 16.55 5.81
C GLU A 4 -27.07 15.44 5.40
N SER A 5 -27.59 14.29 4.93
CA SER A 5 -26.78 13.17 4.43
C SER A 5 -25.92 13.57 3.21
N ASN A 6 -26.50 14.29 2.26
CA ASN A 6 -25.78 14.79 1.09
C ASN A 6 -24.72 15.83 1.45
N ALA A 7 -24.97 16.69 2.44
CA ALA A 7 -24.02 17.70 2.89
C ALA A 7 -22.79 17.06 3.56
N ILE A 8 -23.01 16.08 4.43
CA ILE A 8 -21.94 15.32 5.09
C ILE A 8 -21.08 14.58 4.06
N GLN A 9 -21.71 13.94 3.07
CA GLN A 9 -20.99 13.23 2.01
C GLN A 9 -20.11 14.17 1.17
N ARG A 10 -20.61 15.35 0.80
CA ARG A 10 -19.82 16.34 0.05
C ARG A 10 -18.65 16.87 0.88
N GLN A 11 -18.88 17.16 2.16
CA GLN A 11 -17.82 17.59 3.05
C GLN A 11 -16.73 16.52 3.20
N TYR A 12 -17.11 15.25 3.38
CA TYR A 12 -16.17 14.14 3.47
C TYR A 12 -15.34 13.99 2.19
N ILE A 13 -15.95 14.06 1.01
CA ILE A 13 -15.25 13.99 -0.28
C ILE A 13 -14.26 15.14 -0.40
N ARG A 14 -14.69 16.38 -0.12
CA ARG A 14 -13.82 17.56 -0.18
C ARG A 14 -12.60 17.41 0.72
N GLU A 15 -12.81 17.04 1.99
CA GLU A 15 -11.72 16.89 2.95
C GLU A 15 -10.73 15.81 2.52
N THR A 16 -11.23 14.65 2.10
CA THR A 16 -10.40 13.51 1.69
C THR A 16 -9.56 13.84 0.45
N TRP A 17 -10.21 14.35 -0.60
CA TRP A 17 -9.54 14.66 -1.87
C TRP A 17 -8.62 15.90 -1.79
N SER A 18 -8.83 16.79 -0.81
CA SER A 18 -7.92 17.92 -0.57
C SER A 18 -6.57 17.53 0.05
N ARG A 19 -6.50 16.35 0.70
CA ARG A 19 -5.30 15.87 1.41
C ARG A 19 -4.42 14.98 0.53
N LEU A 20 -5.02 14.16 -0.34
CA LEU A 20 -4.30 13.20 -1.18
C LEU A 20 -3.16 13.80 -2.03
N PRO A 21 -3.35 14.94 -2.74
CA PRO A 21 -2.25 15.50 -3.55
C PRO A 21 -1.04 15.93 -2.71
N LYS A 22 -1.23 16.18 -1.41
CA LYS A 22 -0.15 16.55 -0.47
C LYS A 22 0.54 15.33 0.11
N GLU A 23 -0.19 14.25 0.35
CA GLU A 23 0.33 13.02 0.96
C GLU A 23 1.02 12.13 -0.07
N GLU A 24 0.50 12.05 -1.29
CA GLU A 24 1.03 11.13 -2.32
C GLU A 24 1.95 11.78 -3.34
N LYS A 25 2.13 13.11 -3.29
CA LYS A 25 2.85 13.91 -4.31
C LYS A 25 2.33 13.69 -5.75
N LEU A 26 1.11 13.19 -5.90
CA LEU A 26 0.46 12.95 -7.19
C LEU A 26 -0.51 14.10 -7.47
N ARG A 27 -0.06 15.10 -8.24
CA ARG A 27 -0.92 16.21 -8.69
C ARG A 27 -1.67 15.93 -9.99
N GLY A 28 -1.14 15.03 -10.84
CA GLY A 28 -1.76 14.61 -12.10
C GLY A 28 -0.74 14.24 -13.17
N PHE A 29 -1.23 13.87 -14.35
CA PHE A 29 -0.41 13.48 -15.50
C PHE A 29 -0.75 14.35 -16.71
N ARG A 30 0.28 14.77 -17.45
CA ARG A 30 0.13 15.37 -18.78
C ARG A 30 0.38 14.30 -19.83
N TYR A 31 -0.58 14.10 -20.73
CA TYR A 31 -0.38 13.27 -21.91
C TYR A 31 -0.09 14.17 -23.12
N SER A 32 1.07 13.99 -23.74
CA SER A 32 1.44 14.59 -25.02
C SER A 32 1.72 13.48 -26.03
N ILE A 33 1.77 13.80 -27.32
CA ILE A 33 2.19 12.89 -28.40
C ILE A 33 3.59 12.25 -28.16
N ILE A 34 4.38 12.79 -27.22
CA ILE A 34 5.72 12.30 -26.84
C ILE A 34 5.68 11.37 -25.61
N GLY A 35 4.53 11.21 -24.95
CA GLY A 35 4.34 10.33 -23.78
C GLY A 35 3.57 10.98 -22.62
N SER A 36 3.45 10.25 -21.52
CA SER A 36 2.87 10.75 -20.26
C SER A 36 3.96 11.20 -19.29
N SER A 37 3.90 12.45 -18.82
CA SER A 37 4.79 12.98 -17.79
C SER A 37 4.00 13.38 -16.53
N PRO A 38 4.51 13.11 -15.32
CA PRO A 38 3.91 13.61 -14.09
C PRO A 38 3.98 15.14 -14.06
N LEU A 39 2.91 15.80 -13.60
CA LEU A 39 2.93 17.25 -13.39
C LEU A 39 3.82 17.57 -12.18
N ALA A 40 5.02 18.10 -12.42
CA ALA A 40 5.94 18.55 -11.37
C ALA A 40 5.47 19.88 -10.74
N GLU A 41 5.93 20.18 -9.51
CA GLU A 41 5.53 21.39 -8.74
C GLU A 41 5.76 22.72 -9.49
N ASP A 42 6.72 22.75 -10.41
CA ASP A 42 7.14 23.94 -11.16
C ASP A 42 6.84 23.82 -12.66
N ASP A 43 5.83 23.02 -13.03
CA ASP A 43 5.42 22.88 -14.42
C ASP A 43 4.59 24.10 -14.88
N SER A 44 5.25 25.26 -14.84
CA SER A 44 4.91 26.51 -15.53
C SER A 44 5.05 26.38 -17.06
N SER A 45 5.15 25.15 -17.59
CA SER A 45 5.05 24.84 -19.03
C SER A 45 3.60 24.83 -19.56
N PHE A 46 2.66 25.46 -18.84
CA PHE A 46 1.75 26.41 -19.51
C PHE A 46 2.56 27.63 -19.96
N SER A 47 3.61 27.39 -20.75
CA SER A 47 4.47 28.43 -21.30
C SER A 47 3.57 29.32 -22.15
N GLN A 48 3.56 30.61 -21.81
CA GLN A 48 2.84 31.66 -22.55
C GLN A 48 3.22 31.71 -24.03
N GLU A 49 4.29 31.03 -24.44
CA GLU A 49 4.76 30.93 -25.83
C GLU A 49 3.84 30.09 -26.74
N ASP A 50 3.11 29.09 -26.23
CA ASP A 50 2.16 28.27 -27.02
C ASP A 50 0.72 28.83 -27.06
N ALA A 51 0.43 29.86 -26.25
CA ALA A 51 -0.93 30.40 -26.09
C ALA A 51 -1.46 31.13 -27.34
N SER A 52 -0.58 31.42 -28.31
CA SER A 52 -0.99 32.12 -29.54
C SER A 52 -1.86 31.23 -30.44
N GLU A 53 -1.58 29.92 -30.49
CA GLU A 53 -2.19 28.99 -31.46
C GLU A 53 -3.03 27.84 -30.85
N LYS A 54 -3.04 27.67 -29.52
CA LYS A 54 -3.81 26.60 -28.85
C LYS A 54 -4.80 27.17 -27.83
N ARG A 55 -5.97 26.53 -27.71
CA ARG A 55 -7.00 26.80 -26.69
C ARG A 55 -7.07 25.63 -25.72
N THR A 56 -7.28 25.92 -24.44
CA THR A 56 -7.48 24.90 -23.40
C THR A 56 -8.95 24.82 -23.03
N VAL A 57 -9.54 23.63 -23.12
CA VAL A 57 -10.86 23.29 -22.60
C VAL A 57 -10.69 22.55 -21.28
N LYS A 58 -11.31 23.06 -20.21
CA LYS A 58 -11.28 22.45 -18.88
C LYS A 58 -12.62 21.78 -18.61
N VAL A 59 -12.58 20.49 -18.30
CA VAL A 59 -13.74 19.70 -17.89
C VAL A 59 -13.55 19.29 -16.43
N PRO A 60 -14.48 19.64 -15.52
CA PRO A 60 -14.35 19.28 -14.12
C PRO A 60 -14.49 17.76 -13.93
N ILE A 61 -13.62 17.19 -13.10
CA ILE A 61 -13.74 15.82 -12.63
C ILE A 61 -14.54 15.90 -11.32
N SER A 62 -15.79 15.47 -11.38
CA SER A 62 -16.73 15.58 -10.25
C SER A 62 -17.11 14.22 -9.71
N LEU A 63 -17.06 14.06 -8.39
CA LEU A 63 -17.51 12.88 -7.68
C LEU A 63 -18.69 13.27 -6.79
N ARG A 64 -19.88 12.69 -7.06
CA ARG A 64 -21.12 12.94 -6.28
C ARG A 64 -21.44 14.43 -6.08
N GLY A 65 -21.15 15.24 -7.09
CA GLY A 65 -21.42 16.69 -7.09
C GLY A 65 -20.35 17.56 -6.45
N GLU A 66 -19.22 16.98 -6.02
CA GLU A 66 -18.04 17.73 -5.57
C GLU A 66 -16.93 17.62 -6.62
N THR A 67 -16.28 18.74 -6.96
CA THR A 67 -15.17 18.73 -7.92
C THR A 67 -13.88 18.30 -7.23
N ILE A 68 -13.29 17.20 -7.70
CA ILE A 68 -12.05 16.63 -7.14
C ILE A 68 -10.82 16.91 -8.03
N GLY A 69 -11.04 17.41 -9.25
CA GLY A 69 -9.95 17.74 -10.18
C GLY A 69 -10.45 18.37 -11.48
N ASN A 70 -9.53 18.59 -12.42
CA ASN A 70 -9.85 19.12 -13.75
C ASN A 70 -9.12 18.32 -14.82
N LEU A 71 -9.84 17.92 -15.85
CA LEU A 71 -9.30 17.39 -17.09
C LEU A 71 -9.10 18.57 -18.07
N SER A 72 -7.87 18.84 -18.48
CA SER A 72 -7.55 19.92 -19.42
C SER A 72 -7.18 19.33 -20.78
N VAL A 73 -7.88 19.75 -21.83
CA VAL A 73 -7.63 19.36 -23.22
C VAL A 73 -7.14 20.58 -23.97
N GLN A 74 -5.96 20.50 -24.60
CA GLN A 74 -5.44 21.55 -25.47
C GLN A 74 -5.75 21.20 -26.93
N ILE A 75 -6.41 22.11 -27.63
CA ILE A 75 -6.77 21.98 -29.05
C ILE A 75 -6.25 23.19 -29.84
N PRO A 76 -6.01 23.08 -31.16
CA PRO A 76 -5.69 24.23 -31.99
C PRO A 76 -6.78 25.31 -31.91
N LYS A 77 -6.39 26.59 -31.95
CA LYS A 77 -7.28 27.74 -31.70
C LYS A 77 -8.37 27.94 -32.76
N HIS A 78 -8.14 27.41 -33.96
CA HIS A 78 -9.09 27.43 -35.08
C HIS A 78 -10.04 26.23 -35.08
N GLU A 79 -9.88 25.29 -34.14
CA GLU A 79 -10.71 24.11 -34.01
C GLU A 79 -11.66 24.24 -32.81
N HIS A 80 -12.83 23.61 -32.92
CA HIS A 80 -13.83 23.55 -31.86
C HIS A 80 -14.15 22.09 -31.55
N LEU A 81 -14.33 21.79 -30.26
CA LEU A 81 -14.89 20.50 -29.88
C LEU A 81 -16.35 20.46 -30.35
N THR A 82 -16.68 19.40 -31.06
CA THR A 82 -18.07 19.04 -31.35
C THR A 82 -18.82 18.70 -30.06
N ALA A 83 -20.15 18.67 -30.11
CA ALA A 83 -20.98 18.23 -29.00
C ALA A 83 -20.61 16.80 -28.56
N ASP A 84 -20.46 15.88 -29.53
CA ASP A 84 -20.10 14.49 -29.29
C ASP A 84 -18.73 14.35 -28.60
N GLN A 85 -17.72 15.11 -29.05
CA GLN A 85 -16.40 15.12 -28.40
C GLN A 85 -16.48 15.67 -26.98
N THR A 86 -17.28 16.71 -26.75
CA THR A 86 -17.47 17.31 -25.43
C THR A 86 -18.13 16.31 -24.47
N ASP A 87 -19.15 15.60 -24.94
CA ASP A 87 -19.86 14.61 -24.12
C ASP A 87 -19.01 13.37 -23.86
N LEU A 88 -18.19 12.95 -24.81
CA LEU A 88 -17.19 11.91 -24.58
C LEU A 88 -16.19 12.31 -23.49
N ILE A 89 -15.66 13.54 -23.53
CA ILE A 89 -14.70 14.03 -22.52
C ILE A 89 -15.36 14.10 -21.13
N LYS A 90 -16.62 14.53 -21.04
CA LYS A 90 -17.37 14.49 -19.77
C LYS A 90 -17.53 13.06 -19.24
N ALA A 91 -17.93 12.12 -20.11
CA ALA A 91 -18.08 10.72 -19.72
C ALA A 91 -16.75 10.11 -19.24
N VAL A 92 -15.64 10.47 -19.88
CA VAL A 92 -14.30 10.09 -19.42
C VAL A 92 -13.98 10.71 -18.07
N ALA A 93 -14.25 12.01 -17.86
CA ALA A 93 -14.03 12.68 -16.58
C ALA A 93 -14.83 12.03 -15.44
N GLU A 94 -16.08 11.65 -15.68
CA GLU A 94 -16.90 10.89 -14.72
C GLU A 94 -16.30 9.52 -14.41
N ARG A 95 -15.83 8.80 -15.45
CA ARG A 95 -15.20 7.48 -15.26
C ARG A 95 -13.89 7.57 -14.49
N VAL A 96 -13.10 8.62 -14.72
CA VAL A 96 -11.87 8.91 -13.97
C VAL A 96 -12.20 9.16 -12.50
N ALA A 97 -13.22 9.96 -12.20
CA ALA A 97 -13.63 10.24 -10.82
C ALA A 97 -13.97 8.95 -10.05
N LEU A 98 -14.75 8.06 -10.68
CA LEU A 98 -15.13 6.78 -10.08
C LEU A 98 -13.94 5.84 -9.89
N SER A 99 -13.05 5.77 -10.88
CA SER A 99 -11.89 4.88 -10.83
C SER A 99 -10.90 5.32 -9.76
N ALA A 100 -10.70 6.64 -9.62
CA ALA A 100 -9.83 7.21 -8.60
C ALA A 100 -10.37 6.93 -7.18
N GLU A 101 -11.69 7.07 -6.97
CA GLU A 101 -12.30 6.72 -5.67
C GLU A 101 -12.17 5.23 -5.36
N ASN A 102 -12.34 4.36 -6.35
CA ASN A 102 -12.16 2.92 -6.15
C ASN A 102 -10.72 2.56 -5.77
N ALA A 103 -9.73 3.16 -6.44
CA ALA A 103 -8.32 2.96 -6.11
C ALA A 103 -8.02 3.40 -4.67
N ARG A 104 -8.48 4.59 -4.29
CA ARG A 104 -8.33 5.12 -2.91
C ARG A 104 -8.95 4.19 -1.87
N LEU A 105 -10.19 3.73 -2.09
CA LEU A 105 -10.88 2.81 -1.18
C LEU A 105 -10.16 1.47 -1.07
N PHE A 106 -9.60 0.97 -2.18
CA PHE A 106 -8.82 -0.25 -2.20
C PHE A 106 -7.53 -0.12 -1.38
N GLU A 107 -6.80 0.98 -1.53
CA GLU A 107 -5.60 1.26 -0.75
C GLU A 107 -5.91 1.40 0.75
N GLU A 108 -7.00 2.10 1.09
CA GLU A 108 -7.46 2.24 2.47
C GLU A 108 -7.78 0.87 3.09
N THR A 109 -8.47 0.01 2.33
CA THR A 109 -8.80 -1.35 2.77
C THR A 109 -7.55 -2.20 2.94
N THR A 110 -6.61 -2.12 2.00
CA THR A 110 -5.34 -2.86 2.03
C THR A 110 -4.49 -2.43 3.24
N ARG A 111 -4.43 -1.13 3.53
CA ARG A 111 -3.71 -0.59 4.69
C ARG A 111 -4.30 -1.11 6.00
N ARG A 112 -5.62 -1.15 6.12
CA ARG A 112 -6.31 -1.68 7.31
C ARG A 112 -6.03 -3.18 7.49
N ALA A 113 -6.11 -3.96 6.42
CA ALA A 113 -5.81 -5.39 6.46
C ALA A 113 -4.37 -5.68 6.93
N GLU A 114 -3.39 -4.89 6.48
CA GLU A 114 -2.00 -5.03 6.93
C GLU A 114 -1.84 -4.69 8.42
N GLN A 115 -2.53 -3.66 8.91
CA GLN A 115 -2.53 -3.33 10.35
C GLN A 115 -3.12 -4.48 11.19
N GLU A 116 -4.26 -5.04 10.78
CA GLU A 116 -4.86 -6.19 11.47
C GLU A 116 -3.93 -7.40 11.47
N ARG A 117 -3.25 -7.66 10.36
CA ARG A 117 -2.25 -8.73 10.26
C ARG A 117 -1.11 -8.53 11.26
N ILE A 118 -0.58 -7.31 11.38
CA ILE A 118 0.47 -6.97 12.34
C ILE A 118 -0.02 -7.19 13.78
N ILE A 119 -1.24 -6.74 14.11
CA ILE A 119 -1.84 -6.92 15.43
C ILE A 119 -2.01 -8.42 15.75
N ALA A 120 -2.46 -9.20 14.78
CA ALA A 120 -2.62 -10.65 14.93
C ALA A 120 -1.27 -11.35 15.16
N ASP A 121 -0.21 -10.95 14.44
CA ASP A 121 1.15 -11.47 14.62
C ASP A 121 1.72 -11.13 16.01
N ILE A 122 1.55 -9.89 16.47
CA ILE A 122 1.95 -9.47 17.83
C ILE A 122 1.20 -10.29 18.88
N SER A 123 -0.12 -10.43 18.75
CA SER A 123 -0.96 -11.18 19.69
C SER A 123 -0.58 -12.66 19.74
N SER A 124 -0.26 -13.26 18.58
CA SER A 124 0.24 -14.62 18.48
C SER A 124 1.56 -14.81 19.23
N LYS A 125 2.55 -13.92 18.99
CA LYS A 125 3.86 -13.94 19.66
C LYS A 125 3.72 -13.82 21.19
N ILE A 126 2.87 -12.90 21.67
CA ILE A 126 2.57 -12.76 23.10
C ILE A 126 1.98 -14.07 23.65
N GLY A 127 0.97 -14.64 22.97
CA GLY A 127 0.33 -15.88 23.40
C GLY A 127 1.27 -17.10 23.40
N THR A 128 2.24 -17.18 22.48
CA THR A 128 3.26 -18.23 22.48
C THR A 128 4.26 -18.07 23.63
N SER A 129 4.68 -16.83 23.92
CA SER A 129 5.63 -16.55 25.00
C SER A 129 5.02 -16.89 26.37
N VAL A 130 3.77 -16.49 26.61
CA VAL A 130 3.07 -16.77 27.87
C VAL A 130 2.83 -18.28 28.07
N ARG A 131 2.50 -19.03 27.00
CA ARG A 131 2.37 -20.50 27.10
C ARG A 131 3.72 -21.17 27.35
N MET A 132 4.79 -20.73 26.68
CA MET A 132 6.12 -21.32 26.87
C MET A 132 6.64 -21.07 28.29
N GLU A 133 6.49 -19.85 28.82
CA GLU A 133 6.85 -19.55 30.20
C GLU A 133 6.11 -20.46 31.19
N ASN A 134 4.80 -20.64 31.00
CA ASN A 134 4.00 -21.54 31.84
C ASN A 134 4.47 -23.00 31.74
N ILE A 135 4.74 -23.49 30.52
CA ILE A 135 5.25 -24.85 30.32
C ILE A 135 6.59 -25.03 31.04
N LEU A 136 7.54 -24.11 30.85
CA LEU A 136 8.86 -24.17 31.49
C LEU A 136 8.75 -24.11 33.02
N ARG A 137 7.92 -23.20 33.54
CA ARG A 137 7.69 -23.02 34.98
C ARG A 137 7.08 -24.28 35.61
N THR A 138 6.01 -24.83 35.02
CA THR A 138 5.39 -26.07 35.51
C THR A 138 6.37 -27.22 35.45
N THR A 139 7.12 -27.37 34.37
CA THR A 139 8.12 -28.44 34.23
C THR A 139 9.20 -28.34 35.30
N ALA A 140 9.75 -27.15 35.52
CA ALA A 140 10.77 -26.93 36.55
C ALA A 140 10.23 -27.23 37.96
N ALA A 141 8.99 -26.83 38.26
CA ALA A 141 8.35 -27.11 39.55
C ALA A 141 8.14 -28.61 39.79
N GLU A 142 7.59 -29.33 38.81
CA GLU A 142 7.36 -30.78 38.90
C GLU A 142 8.67 -31.57 39.02
N LEU A 143 9.70 -31.19 38.24
CA LEU A 143 11.02 -31.84 38.30
C LEU A 143 11.73 -31.61 39.64
N SER A 144 11.64 -30.39 40.19
CA SER A 144 12.23 -30.08 41.49
C SER A 144 11.56 -30.92 42.58
N GLN A 145 10.23 -31.08 42.54
CA GLN A 145 9.49 -31.88 43.51
C GLN A 145 9.78 -33.39 43.40
N LEU A 146 9.93 -33.93 42.19
CA LEU A 146 10.26 -35.35 41.98
C LEU A 146 11.68 -35.71 42.43
N LEU A 147 12.61 -34.75 42.40
CA LEU A 147 14.03 -34.96 42.68
C LEU A 147 14.44 -34.44 44.07
N ASP A 148 13.55 -34.52 45.05
CA ASP A 148 13.78 -34.09 46.44
C ASP A 148 14.27 -32.63 46.58
N ASN A 149 13.60 -31.69 45.88
CA ASN A 149 13.89 -30.25 45.86
C ASN A 149 15.23 -29.89 45.19
N ALA A 150 15.60 -30.60 44.13
CA ALA A 150 16.76 -30.25 43.32
C ALA A 150 16.60 -28.89 42.62
N ASP A 151 17.71 -28.19 42.41
CA ASP A 151 17.78 -26.98 41.61
C ASP A 151 17.71 -27.32 40.11
N ILE A 152 16.62 -26.92 39.44
CA ILE A 152 16.38 -27.19 38.02
C ILE A 152 16.62 -25.93 37.19
N PHE A 153 17.43 -26.07 36.13
CA PHE A 153 17.68 -25.02 35.14
C PHE A 153 17.21 -25.48 33.76
N ILE A 154 16.36 -24.68 33.10
CA ILE A 154 15.86 -24.96 31.75
C ILE A 154 16.21 -23.77 30.84
N GLU A 155 17.00 -24.02 29.79
CA GLU A 155 17.43 -23.01 28.82
C GLU A 155 16.96 -23.38 27.41
N LEU A 156 16.31 -22.45 26.72
CA LEU A 156 15.86 -22.63 25.32
C LEU A 156 16.92 -22.11 24.35
N GLN A 157 17.51 -22.98 23.54
CA GLN A 157 18.45 -22.58 22.49
C GLN A 157 17.72 -22.17 21.19
N SER A 158 17.96 -20.94 20.72
CA SER A 158 17.54 -20.48 19.39
C SER A 158 18.54 -20.98 18.34
N ALA A 159 18.13 -21.95 17.50
CA ALA A 159 18.98 -22.49 16.44
C ALA A 159 19.29 -21.43 15.35
N LYS A 160 20.55 -21.01 15.24
CA LYS A 160 21.09 -20.36 14.03
C LYS A 160 21.25 -21.44 12.95
N ILE A 161 20.38 -21.45 11.94
CA ILE A 161 20.51 -22.33 10.78
C ILE A 161 21.78 -21.93 10.00
N LYS A 162 22.88 -22.67 10.18
CA LYS A 162 24.03 -22.62 9.26
C LYS A 162 23.78 -23.62 8.14
N SER A 163 23.33 -23.14 6.97
CA SER A 163 23.39 -23.95 5.76
C SER A 163 24.84 -24.07 5.29
N ARG A 164 25.44 -25.26 5.34
CA ARG A 164 26.25 -25.72 4.20
C ARG A 164 26.32 -27.25 4.15
N ILE A 165 25.79 -27.76 3.05
CA ILE A 165 25.72 -29.15 2.62
C ILE A 165 27.10 -29.62 2.11
N ILE A 166 27.57 -30.73 2.68
CA ILE A 166 28.23 -31.93 2.12
C ILE A 166 28.99 -31.82 0.78
N SER A 167 30.29 -32.21 0.77
CA SER A 167 30.95 -33.24 -0.08
C SER A 167 32.48 -33.02 -0.04
N LYS A 168 33.37 -34.00 0.26
CA LYS A 168 33.57 -35.34 -0.32
C LYS A 168 34.02 -36.33 0.77
N GLN A 169 33.35 -37.47 1.00
CA GLN A 169 33.62 -38.80 0.42
C GLN A 169 35.11 -39.15 0.24
N THR A 170 35.64 -40.09 1.05
CA THR A 170 35.87 -41.53 0.72
C THR A 170 37.30 -41.69 0.15
N ILE A 171 38.22 -42.56 0.61
CA ILE A 171 38.27 -44.04 0.75
C ILE A 171 39.53 -44.32 1.64
N ARG A 172 39.54 -45.12 2.71
CA ARG A 172 39.82 -46.59 2.81
C ARG A 172 40.17 -46.83 4.30
N GLY A 173 39.68 -47.78 5.08
CA GLY A 173 39.07 -49.07 4.79
C GLY A 173 40.13 -50.19 4.79
N GLN A 174 40.59 -50.65 5.97
CA GLN A 174 41.15 -51.97 6.34
C GLN A 174 42.11 -51.77 7.54
N HIS A 175 41.80 -52.18 8.77
CA HIS A 175 41.53 -53.52 9.31
C HIS A 175 42.75 -54.46 9.26
N ASP A 176 42.98 -55.13 10.40
CA ASP A 176 43.97 -56.16 10.75
C ASP A 176 45.24 -55.65 11.47
N ALA A 177 45.70 -56.25 12.57
CA ALA A 177 45.18 -57.33 13.40
C ALA A 177 45.93 -57.32 14.76
N ARG A 178 45.31 -58.02 15.71
CA ARG A 178 45.82 -58.52 17.01
C ARG A 178 47.31 -58.89 17.03
N GLU A 179 48.01 -58.52 18.09
CA GLU A 179 48.49 -59.41 19.16
C GLU A 179 48.90 -58.60 20.40
#